data_AF-A0A448PLV4-F1
#
_entry.id   AF-A0A448PLV4-F1
#
_cell.length_a   1.000
_cell.length_b   1.000
_cell.length_c   1.000
_cell.angle_alpha   90.00
_cell.angle_beta   90.00
_cell.angle_gamma   90.00
#
_symmetry.space_group_name_H-M   'P 1'
#
loop_
_entity.id
_entity.type
_entity.pdbx_description
1 polymer ?
#
loop_
_entity_poly.entity_id
_entity_poly.type
_entity_poly.pdbx_seq_one_letter_code
_entity_poly.pdbx_strand_id
1 'polypeptide(L)'
;MDANRLKEVYYYGFFGIVLLCASVLYSGISLAPTLVFYRTGGTYLVAQALMQYAQFRFAKKSYKRWNASGGEVTFGPSLLFLIWQVMNSIILIAGAAVIGMMAVAGGDSTTLRVTYAAAMRAFFLLVMAIMSLATFPFSAMTEPEIILNSNGIIVWPAGRYMTRINWGDRPRVVGGRRCNGGMFVLIEDKNGLQYSFPMPYLPLGYVQFKKIIDFYSNNPDAREYLGHREGLVHVRRLMYSPVSFIVEDLNALSENRGESTAGR
;
A
#
# COMPACT_ATOMS: atom_id res chain seq x y z
N MET A 1 11.67 -2.52 -9.78
CA MET A 1 10.83 -1.72 -8.86
C MET A 1 11.14 -1.97 -7.37
N ASP A 2 11.88 -3.03 -7.02
CA ASP A 2 12.10 -3.40 -5.60
C ASP A 2 13.23 -2.65 -4.89
N ALA A 3 14.24 -2.14 -5.60
CA ALA A 3 15.41 -1.51 -4.96
C ALA A 3 15.08 -0.19 -4.23
N ASN A 4 14.17 0.63 -4.76
CA ASN A 4 13.87 1.95 -4.16
C ASN A 4 13.00 1.83 -2.90
N ARG A 5 12.07 0.87 -2.85
CA ARG A 5 11.32 0.58 -1.61
C ARG A 5 12.25 0.07 -0.51
N LEU A 6 13.24 -0.75 -0.87
CA LEU A 6 14.23 -1.24 0.09
C LEU A 6 15.12 -0.10 0.61
N LYS A 7 15.54 0.84 -0.26
CA LYS A 7 16.27 2.04 0.14
C LYS A 7 15.47 2.90 1.13
N GLU A 8 14.18 3.12 0.88
CA GLU A 8 13.29 3.86 1.78
C GLU A 8 13.18 3.20 3.16
N VAL A 9 13.04 1.87 3.21
CA VAL A 9 13.11 1.09 4.47
C VAL A 9 14.40 1.38 5.23
N TYR A 10 15.56 1.37 4.55
CA TYR A 10 16.84 1.63 5.19
C TYR A 10 16.97 3.08 5.67
N TYR A 11 16.48 4.06 4.92
CA TYR A 11 16.51 5.46 5.36
C TYR A 11 15.65 5.66 6.60
N TYR A 12 14.39 5.22 6.59
CA TYR A 12 13.50 5.34 7.74
C TYR A 12 14.04 4.58 8.95
N GLY A 13 14.57 3.37 8.76
CA GLY A 13 15.18 2.59 9.81
C GLY A 13 16.41 3.26 10.41
N PHE A 14 17.33 3.74 9.57
CA PHE A 14 18.56 4.42 10.00
C PHE A 14 18.25 5.70 10.78
N PHE A 15 17.45 6.61 10.23
CA PHE A 15 17.09 7.85 10.92
C PHE A 15 16.30 7.57 12.20
N GLY A 16 15.42 6.57 12.19
CA GLY A 16 14.69 6.14 13.38
C GLY A 16 15.61 5.69 14.50
N ILE A 17 16.60 4.83 14.19
CA ILE A 17 17.59 4.34 15.16
C ILE A 17 18.46 5.51 15.66
N VAL A 18 18.92 6.40 14.78
CA VAL A 18 19.72 7.57 15.16
C VAL A 18 18.98 8.46 16.15
N LEU A 19 17.68 8.72 15.95
CA LEU A 19 16.87 9.50 16.89
C LEU A 19 16.71 8.81 18.26
N LEU A 20 16.54 7.49 18.28
CA LEU A 20 16.49 6.72 19.52
C LEU A 20 17.82 6.75 20.27
N CYS A 21 18.94 6.55 19.56
CA CYS A 21 20.28 6.67 20.12
C CYS A 21 20.54 8.09 20.66
N ALA A 22 20.16 9.13 19.90
CA ALA A 22 20.27 10.51 20.36
C ALA A 22 19.46 10.75 21.64
N SER A 23 18.25 10.20 21.75
CA SER A 23 17.46 10.28 22.99
C SER A 23 18.19 9.67 24.20
N VAL A 24 18.87 8.54 24.02
CA VAL A 24 19.64 7.91 25.11
C VAL A 24 20.87 8.73 25.45
N LEU A 25 21.65 9.14 24.45
CA LEU A 25 22.90 9.90 24.63
C LEU A 25 22.66 11.25 25.29
N TYR A 26 21.56 11.94 24.95
CA TYR A 26 21.24 13.26 25.49
C TYR A 26 20.36 13.23 26.74
N SER A 27 20.10 12.05 27.32
CA SER A 27 19.16 11.88 28.44
C SER A 27 19.54 12.68 29.71
N GLY A 28 20.82 12.97 29.93
CA GLY A 28 21.32 13.74 31.07
C GLY A 28 21.53 15.24 30.82
N ILE A 29 21.35 15.71 29.57
CA ILE A 29 21.68 17.09 29.17
C ILE A 29 20.45 17.82 28.60
N SER A 30 19.60 17.08 27.88
CA SER A 30 18.48 17.66 27.14
C SER A 30 17.21 17.73 27.97
N LEU A 31 16.40 18.75 27.68
CA LEU A 31 15.09 18.94 28.29
C LEU A 31 14.16 17.76 27.97
N ALA A 32 13.37 17.34 28.96
CA ALA A 32 12.46 16.20 28.84
C ALA A 32 11.55 16.24 27.58
N PRO A 33 10.96 17.39 27.17
CA PRO A 33 10.17 17.47 25.93
C PRO A 33 10.95 17.13 24.66
N THR A 34 12.26 17.45 24.62
CA THR A 34 13.14 17.12 23.49
C THR A 34 13.41 15.62 23.43
N LEU A 35 13.60 14.98 24.60
CA LEU A 35 13.80 13.54 24.68
C LEU A 35 12.56 12.76 24.23
N VAL A 36 11.37 13.21 24.66
CA VAL A 36 10.09 12.62 24.21
C VAL A 36 9.95 12.77 22.69
N PHE A 37 10.25 13.95 22.15
CA PHE A 37 10.22 14.19 20.70
C PHE A 37 11.11 13.21 19.92
N TYR A 38 12.35 12.99 20.37
CA TYR A 38 13.27 12.04 19.72
C TYR A 38 12.78 10.59 19.85
N ARG A 39 12.20 10.20 20.98
CA ARG A 39 11.62 8.85 21.15
C ARG A 39 10.42 8.64 20.25
N THR A 40 9.48 9.58 20.23
CA THR A 40 8.30 9.50 19.37
C THR A 40 8.67 9.50 17.90
N GLY A 41 9.54 10.41 17.46
CA GLY A 41 10.03 10.44 16.08
C GLY A 41 10.77 9.17 15.69
N GLY A 42 11.69 8.70 16.55
CA GLY A 42 12.45 7.47 16.33
C GLY A 42 11.56 6.23 16.22
N THR A 43 10.66 6.02 17.18
CA THR A 43 9.70 4.90 17.17
C THR A 43 8.78 4.94 15.96
N TYR A 44 8.26 6.12 15.59
CA TYR A 44 7.45 6.30 14.38
C TYR A 44 8.21 5.88 13.11
N LEU A 45 9.44 6.36 12.92
CA LEU A 45 10.24 6.05 11.73
C LEU A 45 10.61 4.56 11.65
N VAL A 46 10.98 3.94 12.78
CA VAL A 46 11.25 2.50 12.83
C VAL A 46 9.98 1.70 12.51
N ALA A 47 8.84 2.08 13.07
CA ALA A 47 7.57 1.41 12.80
C ALA A 47 7.12 1.57 11.34
N GLN A 48 7.41 2.71 10.69
CA GLN A 48 7.21 2.90 9.26
C GLN A 48 8.14 2.04 8.41
N ALA A 49 9.42 1.92 8.78
CA ALA A 49 10.37 1.05 8.09
C ALA A 49 9.94 -0.43 8.17
N LEU A 50 9.51 -0.87 9.34
CA LEU A 50 8.98 -2.23 9.56
C LEU A 50 7.73 -2.49 8.73
N MET A 51 6.81 -1.53 8.64
CA MET A 51 5.62 -1.63 7.80
C MET A 51 5.98 -1.87 6.33
N GLN A 52 6.87 -1.03 5.78
CA GLN A 52 7.31 -1.15 4.38
C GLN A 52 8.08 -2.46 4.11
N TYR A 53 8.90 -2.90 5.06
CA TYR A 53 9.59 -4.18 4.97
C TYR A 53 8.61 -5.36 4.99
N ALA A 54 7.62 -5.31 5.89
CA ALA A 54 6.57 -6.31 5.95
C ALA A 54 5.78 -6.34 4.64
N GLN A 55 5.34 -5.18 4.13
CA GLN A 55 4.67 -5.08 2.83
C GLN A 55 5.49 -5.72 1.70
N PHE A 56 6.80 -5.46 1.64
CA PHE A 56 7.68 -6.08 0.66
C PHE A 56 7.70 -7.61 0.79
N ARG A 57 7.84 -8.13 2.03
CA ARG A 57 7.84 -9.58 2.27
C ARG A 57 6.48 -10.21 1.93
N PHE A 58 5.38 -9.53 2.24
CA PHE A 58 4.03 -10.00 1.94
C PHE A 58 3.69 -9.89 0.45
N ALA A 59 4.26 -8.93 -0.28
CA ALA A 59 4.14 -8.85 -1.73
C ALA A 59 4.75 -10.08 -2.44
N LYS A 60 5.81 -10.67 -1.89
CA LYS A 60 6.34 -11.96 -2.38
C LYS A 60 5.36 -13.12 -2.18
N LYS A 61 4.40 -13.00 -1.25
CA LYS A 61 3.34 -13.96 -0.97
C LYS A 61 1.96 -13.50 -1.46
N SER A 62 1.92 -12.51 -2.38
CA SER A 62 0.68 -11.91 -2.89
C SER A 62 -0.27 -12.93 -3.50
N TYR A 63 0.26 -14.00 -4.12
CA TYR A 63 -0.54 -15.09 -4.70
C TYR A 63 -1.51 -15.75 -3.71
N LYS A 64 -1.17 -15.83 -2.41
CA LYS A 64 -2.05 -16.43 -1.39
C LYS A 64 -3.24 -15.55 -1.00
N ARG A 65 -3.20 -14.26 -1.32
CA ARG A 65 -4.25 -13.28 -0.93
C ARG A 65 -5.38 -13.15 -1.95
N TRP A 66 -5.18 -13.70 -3.15
CA TRP A 66 -6.23 -13.82 -4.14
C TRP A 66 -7.20 -14.93 -3.73
N ASN A 67 -8.49 -14.63 -3.72
CA ASN A 67 -9.55 -15.57 -3.44
C ASN A 67 -10.62 -15.54 -4.55
N ALA A 68 -11.36 -16.63 -4.71
CA ALA A 68 -12.54 -16.65 -5.58
C ALA A 68 -13.77 -16.35 -4.72
N SER A 69 -14.57 -15.37 -5.11
CA SER A 69 -15.80 -14.99 -4.42
C SER A 69 -16.93 -14.87 -5.42
N GLY A 70 -17.92 -15.76 -5.35
CA GLY A 70 -19.19 -15.62 -6.09
C GLY A 70 -19.06 -15.48 -7.62
N GLY A 71 -18.02 -16.04 -8.24
CA GLY A 71 -17.76 -15.87 -9.67
C GLY A 71 -16.93 -14.62 -10.01
N GLU A 72 -16.13 -14.14 -9.07
CA GLU A 72 -15.13 -13.09 -9.28
C GLU A 72 -13.83 -13.46 -8.56
N VAL A 73 -12.70 -12.91 -9.02
CA VAL A 73 -11.40 -13.06 -8.34
C VAL A 73 -11.12 -11.79 -7.56
N THR A 74 -11.11 -11.91 -6.23
CA THR A 74 -10.94 -10.78 -5.31
C THR A 74 -9.58 -10.82 -4.63
N PHE A 75 -9.00 -9.64 -4.43
CA PHE A 75 -7.81 -9.45 -3.61
C PHE A 75 -8.24 -8.90 -2.25
N GLY A 76 -8.14 -9.75 -1.23
CA GLY A 76 -8.71 -9.51 0.09
C GLY A 76 -8.14 -8.27 0.81
N PRO A 77 -8.92 -7.68 1.74
CA PRO A 77 -8.62 -6.39 2.34
C PRO A 77 -7.32 -6.43 3.14
N SER A 78 -6.49 -5.39 3.00
CA SER A 78 -5.18 -5.35 3.64
C SER A 78 -5.21 -4.78 5.07
N LEU A 79 -6.27 -5.10 5.83
CA LEU A 79 -6.58 -4.59 7.18
C LEU A 79 -5.38 -4.48 8.12
N LEU A 80 -4.47 -5.45 8.12
CA LEU A 80 -3.26 -5.42 8.94
C LEU A 80 -2.39 -4.18 8.67
N PHE A 81 -2.22 -3.78 7.41
CA PHE A 81 -1.44 -2.60 7.05
C PHE A 81 -2.21 -1.31 7.33
N LEU A 82 -3.55 -1.32 7.19
CA LEU A 82 -4.39 -0.20 7.59
C LEU A 82 -4.31 0.05 9.10
N ILE A 83 -4.49 -0.98 9.92
CA ILE A 83 -4.38 -0.89 11.39
C ILE A 83 -2.99 -0.38 11.79
N TRP A 84 -1.93 -0.88 11.13
CA TRP A 84 -0.56 -0.43 11.38
C TRP A 84 -0.37 1.08 11.15
N GLN A 85 -0.97 1.62 10.08
CA GLN A 85 -0.90 3.06 9.78
C GLN A 85 -1.65 3.92 10.82
N VAL A 86 -2.79 3.43 11.32
CA VAL A 86 -3.53 4.07 12.42
C VAL A 86 -2.69 4.06 13.71
N MET A 87 -2.10 2.91 14.05
CA MET A 87 -1.20 2.79 15.21
C MET A 87 -0.02 3.77 15.13
N ASN A 88 0.61 3.92 13.96
CA ASN A 88 1.67 4.90 13.75
C ASN A 88 1.21 6.35 13.98
N SER A 89 -0.03 6.67 13.61
CA SER A 89 -0.61 8.00 13.84
C SER A 89 -0.90 8.23 15.33
N ILE A 90 -1.33 7.20 16.05
CA ILE A 90 -1.54 7.25 17.50
C ILE A 90 -0.21 7.51 18.25
N ILE A 91 0.90 6.91 17.81
CA ILE A 91 2.24 7.17 18.39
C ILE A 91 2.57 8.66 18.35
N LEU A 92 2.32 9.32 17.21
CA LEU A 92 2.57 10.75 17.05
C LEU A 92 1.66 11.61 17.95
N ILE A 93 0.37 11.28 18.02
CA ILE A 93 -0.61 11.99 18.85
C ILE A 93 -0.24 11.83 20.34
N ALA A 94 0.10 10.62 20.78
CA ALA A 94 0.50 10.35 22.16
C ALA A 94 1.78 11.13 22.53
N GLY A 95 2.79 11.15 21.65
CA GLY A 95 4.00 11.95 21.87
C GLY A 95 3.72 13.45 21.96
N ALA A 96 2.84 13.97 21.09
CA ALA A 96 2.42 15.36 21.14
C ALA A 96 1.68 15.68 22.45
N ALA A 97 0.77 14.81 22.89
CA ALA A 97 0.03 14.96 24.14
C ALA A 97 0.96 14.97 25.36
N VAL A 98 1.94 14.06 25.42
CA VAL A 98 2.94 14.03 26.50
C VAL A 98 3.77 15.32 26.53
N ILE A 99 4.23 15.81 25.38
CA ILE A 99 4.96 17.08 25.29
C ILE A 99 4.08 18.26 25.74
N GLY A 100 2.80 18.27 25.35
CA GLY A 100 1.83 19.29 25.76
C GLY A 100 1.58 19.27 27.26
N MET A 101 1.39 18.09 27.87
CA MET A 101 1.24 17.96 29.32
C MET A 101 2.47 18.45 30.07
N MET A 102 3.68 18.15 29.59
CA MET A 102 4.92 18.66 30.18
C MET A 102 5.02 20.19 30.10
N ALA A 103 4.55 20.79 29.00
CA ALA A 103 4.55 22.24 28.84
C ALA A 103 3.59 22.95 29.80
N VAL A 104 2.44 22.33 30.11
CA VAL A 104 1.46 22.86 31.09
C VAL A 104 1.93 22.63 32.53
N ALA A 105 2.51 21.45 32.82
CA ALA A 105 2.94 21.07 34.16
C ALA A 105 4.21 21.80 34.63
N GLY A 106 4.99 22.39 33.74
CA GLY A 106 6.22 23.14 34.10
C GLY A 106 5.97 24.42 34.92
N GLY A 107 4.73 24.95 34.89
CA GLY A 107 4.35 26.16 35.62
C GLY A 107 5.17 27.41 35.24
N ASP A 108 5.04 28.48 36.04
CA ASP A 108 5.70 29.78 35.84
C ASP A 108 7.24 29.74 35.94
N SER A 109 7.80 28.61 36.41
CA SER A 109 9.25 28.40 36.53
C SER A 109 9.95 28.12 35.21
N THR A 110 9.19 27.81 34.16
CA THR A 110 9.72 27.47 32.83
C THR A 110 9.89 28.72 31.97
N THR A 111 11.08 28.94 31.41
CA THR A 111 11.30 30.07 30.49
C THR A 111 10.36 30.00 29.29
N LEU A 112 9.76 31.14 28.89
CA LEU A 112 8.89 31.24 27.71
C LEU A 112 9.48 30.56 26.45
N ARG A 113 10.80 30.65 26.26
CA ARG A 113 11.53 29.99 25.17
C ARG A 113 11.39 28.46 25.19
N VAL A 114 11.42 27.84 26.38
CA VAL A 114 11.30 26.39 26.55
C VAL A 114 9.88 25.93 26.25
N THR A 115 8.88 26.66 26.76
CA THR A 115 7.46 26.38 26.52
C THR A 115 7.11 26.52 25.04
N TYR A 116 7.59 27.58 24.37
CA TYR A 116 7.39 27.77 22.95
C TYR A 116 8.07 26.66 22.11
N ALA A 117 9.29 26.26 22.47
CA ALA A 117 9.99 25.16 21.81
C ALA A 117 9.28 23.80 22.01
N ALA A 118 8.68 23.55 23.17
CA ALA A 118 7.86 22.36 23.41
C ALA A 118 6.58 22.39 22.56
N ALA A 119 5.89 23.53 22.51
CA ALA A 119 4.68 23.71 21.71
C ALA A 119 4.93 23.48 20.21
N MET A 120 6.03 24.02 19.65
CA MET A 120 6.40 23.79 18.25
C MET A 120 6.63 22.31 17.94
N ARG A 121 7.26 21.56 18.86
CA ARG A 121 7.49 20.11 18.69
C ARG A 121 6.18 19.32 18.73
N ALA A 122 5.30 19.64 19.68
CA ALA A 122 3.97 19.03 19.75
C ALA A 122 3.16 19.32 18.48
N PHE A 123 3.15 20.58 18.03
CA PHE A 123 2.49 20.98 16.79
C PHE A 123 3.03 20.23 15.57
N PHE A 124 4.36 20.09 15.45
CA PHE A 124 4.98 19.32 14.36
C PHE A 124 4.51 17.86 14.35
N LEU A 125 4.46 17.19 15.51
CA LEU A 125 3.96 15.81 15.60
C LEU A 125 2.48 15.71 15.22
N LEU A 126 1.66 16.69 15.61
CA LEU A 126 0.25 16.74 15.24
C LEU A 126 0.06 16.97 13.74
N VAL A 127 0.83 17.87 13.11
CA VAL A 127 0.80 18.07 11.65
C VAL A 127 1.14 16.76 10.94
N MET A 128 2.18 16.05 11.37
CA MET A 128 2.54 14.74 10.82
C MET A 128 1.43 13.70 11.00
N ALA A 129 0.77 13.68 12.16
CA ALA A 129 -0.36 12.79 12.42
C ALA A 129 -1.57 13.12 11.52
N ILE A 130 -1.91 14.40 11.38
CA ILE A 130 -2.98 14.88 10.51
C ILE A 130 -2.67 14.52 9.06
N MET A 131 -1.44 14.75 8.58
CA MET A 131 -1.05 14.38 7.21
C MET A 131 -1.18 12.87 6.98
N SER A 132 -0.73 12.05 7.94
CA SER A 132 -0.88 10.59 7.90
C SER A 132 -2.36 10.17 7.80
N LEU A 133 -3.22 10.76 8.65
CA LEU A 133 -4.66 10.47 8.68
C LEU A 133 -5.43 11.07 7.49
N ALA A 134 -5.04 12.21 6.96
CA ALA A 134 -5.67 12.83 5.80
C ALA A 134 -5.41 12.01 4.52
N THR A 135 -4.26 11.34 4.46
CA THR A 135 -3.96 10.34 3.44
C THR A 135 -4.60 8.98 3.71
N PHE A 136 -5.24 8.80 4.88
CA PHE A 136 -5.79 7.51 5.28
C PHE A 136 -7.12 7.19 4.58
N PRO A 137 -7.25 5.96 4.07
CA PRO A 137 -8.45 5.48 3.39
C PRO A 137 -9.55 4.94 4.33
N PHE A 138 -10.28 5.82 5.01
CA PHE A 138 -11.29 5.40 6.00
C PHE A 138 -12.41 4.51 5.46
N SER A 139 -12.78 4.64 4.18
CA SER A 139 -13.86 3.88 3.56
C SER A 139 -13.48 2.45 3.11
N ALA A 140 -12.22 2.03 3.29
CA ALA A 140 -11.67 0.79 2.71
C ALA A 140 -11.69 -0.44 3.63
N MET A 141 -12.30 -0.38 4.82
CA MET A 141 -12.03 -1.35 5.88
C MET A 141 -12.60 -2.76 5.61
N THR A 142 -13.65 -2.89 4.79
CA THR A 142 -14.37 -4.17 4.64
C THR A 142 -14.43 -4.68 3.20
N GLU A 143 -14.14 -3.83 2.21
CA GLU A 143 -14.29 -4.16 0.79
C GLU A 143 -12.98 -4.68 0.16
N PRO A 144 -13.06 -5.61 -0.81
CA PRO A 144 -11.86 -6.12 -1.49
C PRO A 144 -11.16 -5.01 -2.27
N GLU A 145 -9.83 -4.93 -2.19
CA GLU A 145 -9.06 -3.81 -2.80
C GLU A 145 -9.04 -3.87 -4.33
N ILE A 146 -9.08 -5.08 -4.88
CA ILE A 146 -9.15 -5.36 -6.31
C ILE A 146 -10.19 -6.46 -6.52
N ILE A 147 -11.12 -6.25 -7.43
CA ILE A 147 -12.08 -7.24 -7.89
C ILE A 147 -11.90 -7.37 -9.40
N LEU A 148 -11.65 -8.61 -9.84
CA LEU A 148 -11.54 -8.98 -11.25
C LEU A 148 -12.82 -9.73 -11.64
N ASN A 149 -13.56 -9.17 -12.58
CA ASN A 149 -14.74 -9.75 -13.19
C ASN A 149 -14.48 -9.92 -14.71
N SER A 150 -15.25 -10.78 -15.39
CA SER A 150 -15.24 -10.93 -16.85
C SER A 150 -15.50 -9.62 -17.60
N ASN A 151 -16.24 -8.68 -17.00
CA ASN A 151 -16.56 -7.38 -17.61
C ASN A 151 -15.47 -6.32 -17.45
N GLY A 152 -14.68 -6.39 -16.38
CA GLY A 152 -13.70 -5.35 -16.05
C GLY A 152 -12.99 -5.55 -14.74
N ILE A 153 -12.23 -4.53 -14.36
CA ILE A 153 -11.55 -4.44 -13.08
C ILE A 153 -12.26 -3.37 -12.26
N ILE A 154 -12.63 -3.73 -11.05
CA ILE A 154 -13.05 -2.76 -10.05
C ILE A 154 -11.89 -2.61 -9.07
N VAL A 155 -11.38 -1.39 -8.98
CA VAL A 155 -10.23 -1.08 -8.15
C VAL A 155 -10.65 -0.06 -7.10
N TRP A 156 -10.26 -0.33 -5.86
CA TRP A 156 -10.44 0.56 -4.72
C TRP A 156 -9.08 1.14 -4.34
N PRO A 157 -8.68 2.31 -4.88
CA PRO A 157 -7.50 3.04 -4.45
C PRO A 157 -7.71 3.45 -3.01
N ALA A 158 -7.27 2.60 -2.08
CA ALA A 158 -7.40 2.85 -0.67
C ALA A 158 -8.87 3.23 -0.34
N GLY A 159 -9.85 2.45 -0.83
CA GLY A 159 -11.30 2.63 -0.61
C GLY A 159 -11.93 4.00 -0.90
N ARG A 160 -11.20 5.01 -1.39
CA ARG A 160 -11.68 6.41 -1.41
C ARG A 160 -12.47 6.74 -2.67
N TYR A 161 -12.15 6.09 -3.79
CA TYR A 161 -12.79 6.31 -5.09
C TYR A 161 -12.96 5.00 -5.85
N MET A 162 -14.17 4.45 -5.91
CA MET A 162 -14.44 3.27 -6.74
C MET A 162 -14.15 3.60 -8.22
N THR A 163 -13.18 2.91 -8.82
CA THR A 163 -12.87 3.05 -10.24
C THR A 163 -13.12 1.74 -10.95
N ARG A 164 -14.09 1.74 -11.87
CA ARG A 164 -14.36 0.60 -12.75
C ARG A 164 -13.69 0.86 -14.10
N ILE A 165 -12.82 -0.05 -14.51
CA ILE A 165 -12.12 -0.02 -15.79
C ILE A 165 -12.59 -1.23 -16.58
N ASN A 166 -13.24 -1.02 -17.73
CA ASN A 166 -13.73 -2.14 -18.52
C ASN A 166 -12.62 -2.72 -19.39
N TRP A 167 -12.63 -4.04 -19.60
CA TRP A 167 -11.64 -4.68 -20.47
C TRP A 167 -11.83 -4.30 -21.95
N GLY A 168 -13.06 -3.97 -22.36
CA GLY A 168 -13.39 -3.50 -23.71
C GLY A 168 -12.72 -2.17 -24.09
N ASP A 169 -12.20 -1.45 -23.10
CA ASP A 169 -11.47 -0.20 -23.29
C ASP A 169 -9.95 -0.40 -23.40
N ARG A 170 -9.50 -1.65 -23.42
CA ARG A 170 -8.08 -2.07 -23.56
C ARG A 170 -7.15 -1.28 -22.64
N PRO A 171 -7.36 -1.35 -21.32
CA PRO A 171 -6.51 -0.63 -20.38
C PRO A 171 -5.06 -1.08 -20.53
N ARG A 172 -4.12 -0.12 -20.53
CA ARG A 172 -2.68 -0.39 -20.48
C ARG A 172 -2.04 0.33 -19.32
N VAL A 173 -1.02 -0.27 -18.73
CA VAL A 173 -0.19 0.40 -17.73
C VAL A 173 0.92 1.18 -18.42
N VAL A 174 0.78 2.49 -18.50
CA VAL A 174 1.75 3.39 -19.17
C VAL A 174 3.02 3.56 -18.34
N GLY A 175 2.87 3.56 -17.01
CA GLY A 175 4.00 3.78 -16.12
C GLY A 175 3.57 3.90 -14.67
N GLY A 176 4.52 4.29 -13.83
CA GLY A 176 4.21 4.70 -12.47
C GLY A 176 4.82 6.04 -12.14
N ARG A 177 4.02 6.91 -11.54
CA ARG A 177 4.41 8.25 -11.08
C ARG A 177 4.55 8.25 -9.58
N ARG A 178 5.61 8.85 -9.05
CA ARG A 178 5.69 9.16 -7.62
C ARG A 178 4.96 10.47 -7.34
N CYS A 179 3.95 10.43 -6.49
CA CYS A 179 3.28 11.61 -5.94
C CYS A 179 3.17 11.45 -4.42
N ASN A 180 3.36 12.52 -3.66
CA ASN A 180 3.20 12.53 -2.19
C ASN A 180 3.92 11.38 -1.45
N GLY A 181 5.14 11.03 -1.86
CA GLY A 181 5.92 9.94 -1.24
C GLY A 181 5.42 8.52 -1.55
N GLY A 182 4.35 8.36 -2.33
CA GLY A 182 3.79 7.09 -2.75
C GLY A 182 4.02 6.81 -4.24
N MET A 183 4.12 5.54 -4.61
CA MET A 183 4.13 5.11 -6.02
C MET A 183 2.69 4.97 -6.53
N PHE A 184 2.33 5.71 -7.56
CA PHE A 184 1.05 5.61 -8.25
C PHE A 184 1.26 4.92 -9.59
N VAL A 185 0.33 4.05 -10.00
CA VAL A 185 0.30 3.45 -11.34
C VAL A 185 -0.64 4.27 -12.19
N LEU A 186 -0.17 4.66 -13.38
CA LEU A 186 -1.02 5.28 -14.37
C LEU A 186 -1.54 4.20 -15.31
N ILE A 187 -2.85 4.02 -15.30
CA ILE A 187 -3.58 3.16 -16.23
C ILE A 187 -4.20 4.08 -17.26
N GLU A 188 -3.92 3.84 -18.54
CA GLU A 188 -4.49 4.57 -19.66
C GLU A 188 -5.47 3.68 -20.40
N ASP A 189 -6.61 4.26 -20.71
CA ASP A 189 -7.69 3.68 -21.50
C ASP A 189 -7.49 4.00 -23.00
N LYS A 190 -8.11 3.26 -23.93
CA LYS A 190 -8.15 3.59 -25.38
C LYS A 190 -8.55 5.04 -25.67
N ASN A 191 -9.35 5.65 -24.80
CA ASN A 191 -9.81 7.04 -24.93
C ASN A 191 -8.79 8.07 -24.41
N GLY A 192 -7.61 7.64 -23.94
CA GLY A 192 -6.58 8.52 -23.35
C GLY A 192 -6.88 8.97 -21.91
N LEU A 193 -7.93 8.43 -21.29
CA LEU A 193 -8.25 8.67 -19.87
C LEU A 193 -7.18 8.01 -18.99
N GLN A 194 -6.59 8.81 -18.08
CA GLN A 194 -5.55 8.35 -17.17
C GLN A 194 -6.09 8.19 -15.75
N TYR A 195 -6.01 6.97 -15.22
CA TYR A 195 -6.36 6.64 -13.85
C TYR A 195 -5.09 6.49 -13.01
N SER A 196 -5.02 7.19 -11.87
CA SER A 196 -3.89 7.13 -10.95
C SER A 196 -4.20 6.23 -9.76
N PHE A 197 -3.47 5.14 -9.61
CA PHE A 197 -3.72 4.11 -8.60
C PHE A 197 -2.59 4.00 -7.58
N PRO A 198 -2.82 4.28 -6.27
CA PRO A 198 -1.79 4.19 -5.25
C PRO A 198 -1.40 2.72 -4.97
N MET A 199 -0.14 2.38 -5.24
CA MET A 199 0.48 1.09 -4.87
C MET A 199 1.06 0.99 -3.45
N PRO A 200 1.33 2.06 -2.66
CA PRO A 200 2.01 1.89 -1.38
C PRO A 200 1.19 1.10 -0.37
N TYR A 201 -0.13 1.04 -0.52
CA TYR A 201 -1.03 0.36 0.43
C TYR A 201 -1.29 -1.10 0.07
N LEU A 202 -1.01 -1.51 -1.18
CA LEU A 202 -1.22 -2.89 -1.60
C LEU A 202 0.04 -3.75 -1.44
N PRO A 203 -0.09 -4.96 -0.88
CA PRO A 203 0.91 -6.01 -0.95
C PRO A 203 0.93 -6.67 -2.34
N LEU A 204 0.95 -5.85 -3.39
CA LEU A 204 1.06 -6.27 -4.78
C LEU A 204 2.16 -5.42 -5.44
N GLY A 205 3.06 -6.07 -6.18
CA GLY A 205 4.08 -5.36 -6.94
C GLY A 205 3.49 -4.73 -8.20
N TYR A 206 3.99 -3.57 -8.62
CA TYR A 206 3.64 -2.97 -9.91
C TYR A 206 3.80 -3.91 -11.10
N VAL A 207 4.90 -4.67 -11.13
CA VAL A 207 5.16 -5.60 -12.24
C VAL A 207 4.09 -6.71 -12.24
N GLN A 208 3.69 -7.18 -11.06
CA GLN A 208 2.64 -8.19 -10.93
C GLN A 208 1.30 -7.63 -11.39
N PHE A 209 0.95 -6.43 -10.96
CA PHE A 209 -0.28 -5.76 -11.39
C PHE A 209 -0.29 -5.49 -12.90
N LYS A 210 0.80 -4.95 -13.44
CA LYS A 210 0.96 -4.71 -14.88
C LYS A 210 0.75 -5.99 -15.69
N LYS A 211 1.34 -7.12 -15.26
CA LYS A 211 1.13 -8.41 -15.93
C LYS A 211 -0.35 -8.81 -15.99
N ILE A 212 -1.12 -8.58 -14.92
CA ILE A 212 -2.56 -8.89 -14.90
C ILE A 212 -3.29 -8.01 -15.92
N ILE A 213 -3.05 -6.70 -15.88
CA ILE A 213 -3.69 -5.75 -16.81
C ILE A 213 -3.36 -6.12 -18.25
N ASP A 214 -2.08 -6.27 -18.58
CA ASP A 214 -1.62 -6.53 -19.95
C ASP A 214 -2.12 -7.90 -20.46
N PHE A 215 -2.20 -8.92 -19.59
CA PHE A 215 -2.69 -10.25 -19.98
C PHE A 215 -4.18 -10.23 -20.29
N TYR A 216 -5.03 -9.77 -19.38
CA TYR A 216 -6.48 -9.79 -19.59
C TYR A 216 -6.94 -8.73 -20.60
N SER A 217 -6.18 -7.65 -20.80
CA SER A 217 -6.44 -6.67 -21.87
C SER A 217 -6.26 -7.28 -23.27
N ASN A 218 -5.28 -8.18 -23.43
CA ASN A 218 -4.98 -8.82 -24.73
C ASN A 218 -5.68 -10.17 -24.95
N ASN A 219 -6.14 -10.85 -23.90
CA ASN A 219 -6.76 -12.17 -24.00
C ASN A 219 -8.25 -12.11 -23.57
N PRO A 220 -9.19 -11.89 -24.50
CA PRO A 220 -10.62 -11.83 -24.18
C PRO A 220 -11.14 -13.17 -23.65
N ASP A 221 -10.69 -14.29 -24.21
CA ASP A 221 -11.13 -15.64 -23.81
C ASP A 221 -10.77 -15.95 -22.36
N ALA A 222 -9.62 -15.46 -21.89
CA ALA A 222 -9.17 -15.58 -20.51
C ALA A 222 -10.13 -14.91 -19.49
N ARG A 223 -10.90 -13.91 -19.94
CA ARG A 223 -11.82 -13.14 -19.07
C ARG A 223 -13.03 -13.96 -18.65
N GLU A 224 -13.47 -14.90 -19.48
CA GLU A 224 -14.59 -15.79 -19.15
C GLU A 224 -14.24 -16.73 -17.99
N TYR A 225 -12.95 -17.07 -17.88
CA TYR A 225 -12.42 -17.90 -16.79
C TYR A 225 -12.26 -17.14 -15.47
N LEU A 226 -12.24 -15.79 -15.46
CA LEU A 226 -12.19 -15.00 -14.22
C LEU A 226 -13.37 -15.28 -13.29
N GLY A 227 -14.52 -15.69 -13.85
CA GLY A 227 -15.68 -16.09 -13.07
C GLY A 227 -15.66 -17.51 -12.54
N HIS A 228 -14.59 -18.27 -12.81
CA HIS A 228 -14.45 -19.67 -12.47
C HIS A 228 -13.23 -19.92 -11.59
N ARG A 229 -13.15 -21.10 -10.97
CA ARG A 229 -11.99 -21.49 -10.13
C ARG A 229 -10.67 -21.45 -10.91
N GLU A 230 -10.72 -21.66 -12.22
CA GLU A 230 -9.57 -21.62 -13.14
C GLU A 230 -8.98 -20.20 -13.26
N GLY A 231 -9.82 -19.16 -13.27
CA GLY A 231 -9.35 -17.77 -13.26
C GLY A 231 -8.49 -17.44 -12.06
N LEU A 232 -8.83 -17.97 -10.87
CA LEU A 232 -8.00 -17.82 -9.68
C LEU A 232 -6.63 -18.48 -9.84
N VAL A 233 -6.56 -19.64 -10.49
CA VAL A 233 -5.30 -20.35 -10.75
C VAL A 233 -4.43 -19.52 -11.71
N HIS A 234 -4.99 -19.00 -12.79
CA HIS A 234 -4.27 -18.15 -13.75
C HIS A 234 -3.77 -16.85 -13.11
N VAL A 235 -4.61 -16.15 -12.33
CA VAL A 235 -4.22 -14.93 -11.60
C VAL A 235 -3.08 -15.22 -10.61
N ARG A 236 -3.15 -16.34 -9.88
CA ARG A 236 -2.06 -16.75 -8.98
C ARG A 236 -0.78 -17.07 -9.73
N ARG A 237 -0.89 -17.74 -10.88
CA ARG A 237 0.25 -18.12 -11.75
C ARG A 237 0.94 -16.89 -12.35
N LEU A 238 0.19 -15.85 -12.72
CA LEU A 238 0.70 -14.56 -13.20
C LEU A 238 1.63 -13.86 -12.17
N MET A 239 1.47 -14.15 -10.87
CA MET A 239 2.28 -13.52 -9.82
C MET A 239 3.74 -13.96 -9.82
N TYR A 240 4.03 -15.16 -10.30
CA TYR A 240 5.36 -15.77 -10.28
C TYR A 240 5.85 -16.24 -11.66
N SER A 241 4.96 -16.45 -12.63
CA SER A 241 5.30 -16.92 -13.97
C SER A 241 5.41 -15.76 -14.99
N PRO A 242 6.21 -15.91 -16.06
CA PRO A 242 6.07 -15.12 -17.28
C PRO A 242 4.67 -15.26 -17.88
N VAL A 243 4.21 -14.24 -18.60
CA VAL A 243 2.89 -14.22 -19.23
C VAL A 243 2.78 -15.28 -20.35
N SER A 244 3.88 -15.56 -21.05
CA SER A 244 3.94 -16.52 -22.16
C SER A 244 3.49 -17.94 -21.77
N PHE A 245 3.92 -18.43 -20.61
CA PHE A 245 3.54 -19.77 -20.12
C PHE A 245 2.04 -19.92 -19.84
N ILE A 246 1.33 -18.82 -19.59
CA ILE A 246 -0.10 -18.85 -19.26
C ILE A 246 -0.93 -18.78 -20.54
N VAL A 247 -0.44 -18.08 -21.56
CA VAL A 247 -1.03 -18.08 -22.90
C VAL A 247 -0.96 -19.48 -23.51
N GLU A 248 0.17 -20.17 -23.36
CA GLU A 248 0.36 -21.54 -23.85
C GLU A 248 -0.59 -22.55 -23.17
N ASP A 249 -0.78 -22.42 -21.85
CA ASP A 249 -1.71 -23.24 -21.06
C ASP A 249 -3.18 -22.99 -21.45
N LEU A 250 -3.55 -21.73 -21.73
CA LEU A 250 -4.88 -21.38 -22.24
C LEU A 250 -5.14 -21.91 -23.65
N ASN A 251 -4.13 -21.86 -24.53
CA ASN A 251 -4.23 -22.42 -25.87
C ASN A 251 -4.40 -23.94 -25.81
N ALA A 252 -3.68 -24.63 -24.93
CA ALA A 252 -3.85 -26.08 -24.73
C ALA A 252 -5.24 -26.45 -24.17
N LEU A 253 -5.83 -25.58 -23.33
CA LEU A 253 -7.19 -25.76 -22.80
C LEU A 253 -8.27 -25.48 -23.86
N SER A 254 -8.07 -24.49 -24.73
CA SER A 254 -9.00 -24.19 -25.83
C SER A 254 -8.95 -25.26 -26.92
N GLU A 255 -7.77 -25.78 -27.22
CA GLU A 255 -7.54 -26.86 -28.20
C GLU A 255 -8.20 -28.17 -27.74
N ASN A 256 -8.02 -28.57 -26.46
CA ASN A 256 -8.73 -29.73 -25.88
C ASN A 256 -10.26 -29.57 -25.89
N ARG A 257 -10.77 -28.35 -25.67
CA ARG A 257 -12.22 -28.10 -25.72
C ARG A 257 -12.74 -28.21 -27.16
N GLY A 258 -11.99 -27.68 -28.13
CA GLY A 258 -12.28 -27.74 -29.56
C GLY A 258 -12.31 -29.17 -30.11
N GLU A 259 -11.35 -30.01 -29.70
CA GLU A 259 -11.33 -31.44 -30.06
C GLU A 259 -12.52 -32.21 -29.46
N SER A 260 -12.96 -31.90 -28.23
CA SER A 260 -14.13 -32.55 -27.65
C SER A 260 -15.45 -32.20 -28.36
N THR A 261 -15.52 -31.04 -29.02
CA THR A 261 -16.68 -30.60 -29.81
C THR A 261 -16.65 -31.06 -31.27
N ALA A 262 -15.48 -31.39 -31.81
CA ALA A 262 -15.33 -31.90 -33.18
C ALA A 262 -15.50 -33.44 -33.27
N GLY A 263 -15.50 -34.14 -32.14
CA GLY A 263 -15.67 -35.59 -32.03
C GLY A 263 -17.11 -36.09 -31.82
N ARG A 264 -18.14 -35.30 -32.15
CA ARG A 264 -19.55 -35.72 -32.08
C ARG A 264 -20.29 -35.54 -33.40
#